data_AF-A0A921FV22-F1
#
_entry.id   AF-A0A921FV22-F1
#
_cell.length_a   1.000
_cell.length_b   1.000
_cell.length_c   1.000
_cell.angle_alpha   90.00
_cell.angle_beta   90.00
_cell.angle_gamma   90.00
#
_symmetry.space_group_name_H-M   'P 1'
#
loop_
_entity.id
_entity.type
_entity.pdbx_description
1 polymer ?
#
loop_
_entity_poly.entity_id
_entity_poly.type
_entity_poly.pdbx_seq_one_letter_code
_entity_poly.pdbx_strand_id
1 'polypeptide(L)'
;MDHYTTDTDHMVAKYTKQLLHEHGITQDQVREILSSEGTIRSSSYVNDRLNARRSFALSELDRIAQAVGMKDALDLVAAAKYGSRPTEEVRESLYVLLGALARREAQSGKVEQMID
;
A
#
# COMPACT_ATOMS: atom_id res chain seq x y z
N MET A 1 -18.07 -0.91 14.56
CA MET A 1 -16.98 -1.85 14.19
C MET A 1 -15.70 -1.05 14.15
N ASP A 2 -14.99 -1.01 15.27
CA ASP A 2 -13.74 -0.26 15.41
C ASP A 2 -12.67 -0.93 14.55
N HIS A 3 -12.35 -0.30 13.41
CA HIS A 3 -11.20 -0.73 12.61
C HIS A 3 -9.94 -0.28 13.35
N TYR A 4 -9.35 -1.19 14.11
CA TYR A 4 -8.02 -0.99 14.68
C TYR A 4 -7.01 -0.99 13.54
N THR A 5 -6.35 0.14 13.34
CA THR A 5 -5.18 0.21 12.47
C THR A 5 -4.05 -0.60 13.11
N THR A 6 -3.38 -1.42 12.32
CA THR A 6 -2.29 -2.28 12.76
C THR A 6 -0.98 -1.51 12.83
N ASP A 7 0.06 -2.06 13.45
CA ASP A 7 1.41 -1.48 13.41
C ASP A 7 1.91 -1.27 11.97
N THR A 8 1.47 -2.13 11.04
CA THR A 8 1.78 -2.01 9.61
C THR A 8 1.15 -0.76 8.99
N ASP A 9 -0.11 -0.45 9.33
CA ASP A 9 -0.78 0.75 8.86
C ASP A 9 -0.08 2.03 9.35
N HIS A 10 0.39 2.03 10.61
CA HIS A 10 1.14 3.14 11.17
C HIS A 10 2.49 3.32 10.47
N MET A 11 3.21 2.23 10.18
CA MET A 11 4.45 2.27 9.41
C MET A 11 4.23 2.83 8.00
N VAL A 12 3.23 2.31 7.28
CA VAL A 12 2.90 2.75 5.92
C VAL A 12 2.50 4.22 5.91
N ALA A 13 1.63 4.66 6.83
CA ALA A 13 1.22 6.06 6.92
C ALA A 13 2.39 6.99 7.22
N LYS A 14 3.25 6.63 8.18
CA LYS A 14 4.43 7.41 8.56
C LYS A 14 5.42 7.53 7.39
N TYR A 15 5.74 6.42 6.74
CA TYR A 15 6.66 6.40 5.61
C TYR A 15 6.09 7.17 4.41
N THR A 16 4.82 6.96 4.10
CA THR A 16 4.13 7.70 3.03
C THR A 16 4.19 9.20 3.28
N LYS A 17 3.89 9.65 4.51
CA LYS A 17 3.96 11.08 4.88
C LYS A 17 5.38 11.65 4.72
N GLN A 18 6.40 10.90 5.11
CA GLN A 18 7.80 11.29 4.91
C GLN A 18 8.14 11.39 3.43
N LEU A 19 7.79 10.37 2.64
CA LEU A 19 8.08 10.31 1.22
C LEU A 19 7.40 11.46 0.46
N LEU A 20 6.14 11.75 0.78
CA LEU A 20 5.41 12.90 0.21
C LEU A 20 6.12 14.23 0.53
N HIS A 21 6.61 14.39 1.77
CA HIS A 21 7.36 15.57 2.16
C HIS A 21 8.69 15.69 1.41
N GLU A 22 9.43 14.59 1.23
CA GLU A 22 10.68 14.56 0.46
C GLU A 22 10.47 14.92 -1.02
N HIS A 23 9.34 14.52 -1.60
CA HIS A 23 8.96 14.84 -2.98
C HIS A 23 8.24 16.20 -3.11
N GLY A 24 8.05 16.94 -2.01
CA GLY A 24 7.35 18.23 -2.02
C GLY A 24 5.86 18.13 -2.37
N ILE A 25 5.24 16.95 -2.22
CA ILE A 25 3.84 16.71 -2.52
C ILE A 25 2.98 17.15 -1.33
N THR A 26 2.08 18.08 -1.60
CA THR A 26 1.15 18.64 -0.59
C THR A 26 -0.05 17.73 -0.35
N GLN A 27 -0.76 17.92 0.77
CA GLN A 27 -1.98 17.15 1.06
C GLN A 27 -3.09 17.33 0.01
N ASP A 28 -3.22 18.51 -0.60
CA ASP A 28 -4.17 18.74 -1.69
C ASP A 28 -3.78 17.96 -2.95
N GLN A 29 -2.49 17.87 -3.27
CA GLN A 29 -2.02 17.04 -4.38
C GLN A 29 -2.24 15.54 -4.09
N VAL A 30 -2.05 15.09 -2.84
CA VAL A 30 -2.41 13.71 -2.45
C VAL A 30 -3.91 13.49 -2.64
N ARG A 31 -4.75 14.46 -2.25
CA ARG A 31 -6.20 14.39 -2.45
C ARG A 31 -6.54 14.23 -3.93
N GLU A 32 -5.85 14.96 -4.80
CA GLU A 32 -6.02 14.86 -6.25
C GLU A 32 -5.56 13.48 -6.78
N ILE A 33 -4.38 13.00 -6.37
CA ILE A 33 -3.87 11.66 -6.73
C ILE A 33 -4.83 10.54 -6.31
N LEU A 34 -5.44 10.67 -5.13
CA LEU A 34 -6.38 9.70 -4.59
C LEU A 34 -7.79 9.85 -5.16
N SER A 35 -8.10 10.98 -5.76
CA SER A 35 -9.34 11.18 -6.50
C SER A 35 -9.23 10.45 -7.84
N SER A 36 -10.32 9.84 -8.28
CA SER A 36 -10.42 9.23 -9.61
C SER A 36 -11.69 9.70 -10.30
N GLU A 37 -11.82 9.39 -11.59
CA GLU A 37 -13.07 9.58 -12.32
C GLU A 37 -14.25 9.05 -11.49
N GLY A 38 -15.16 9.95 -11.12
CA GLY A 38 -16.35 9.64 -10.33
C GLY A 38 -16.17 9.60 -8.80
N THR A 39 -14.98 9.89 -8.24
CA THR A 39 -14.81 9.97 -6.78
C THR A 39 -13.80 11.06 -6.38
N ILE A 40 -14.33 12.13 -5.78
CA ILE A 40 -13.52 13.18 -5.15
C ILE A 40 -13.34 12.81 -3.68
N ARG A 41 -12.08 12.67 -3.24
CA ARG A 41 -11.79 12.43 -1.82
C ARG A 41 -11.82 13.74 -1.05
N SER A 42 -12.35 13.72 0.16
CA SER A 42 -12.31 14.89 1.04
C SER A 42 -10.93 15.06 1.69
N SER A 43 -10.59 16.27 2.13
CA SER A 43 -9.34 16.48 2.88
C SER A 43 -9.29 15.67 4.18
N SER A 44 -10.43 15.49 4.85
CA SER A 44 -10.54 14.61 6.04
C SER A 44 -10.19 13.15 5.71
N TYR A 45 -10.58 12.66 4.53
CA TYR A 45 -10.28 11.30 4.09
C TYR A 45 -8.77 11.03 3.98
N VAL A 46 -8.03 12.00 3.42
CA VAL A 46 -6.57 11.96 3.30
C VAL A 46 -5.92 12.07 4.67
N ASN A 47 -6.42 12.99 5.50
CA ASN A 47 -5.90 13.22 6.84
C ASN A 47 -6.03 11.99 7.75
N ASP A 48 -7.16 11.27 7.68
CA ASP A 48 -7.36 10.06 8.47
C ASP A 48 -6.36 8.96 8.09
N ARG A 49 -5.95 8.87 6.83
CA ARG A 49 -4.97 7.88 6.36
C ARG A 49 -3.53 8.27 6.71
N LEU A 50 -3.16 9.52 6.47
CA LEU A 50 -1.81 10.02 6.78
C LEU A 50 -1.52 10.02 8.29
N ASN A 51 -2.55 10.01 9.15
CA ASN A 51 -2.41 9.87 10.59
C ASN A 51 -2.75 8.46 11.10
N ALA A 52 -2.81 7.45 10.22
CA ALA A 52 -3.10 6.06 10.59
C ALA A 52 -4.38 5.86 11.42
N ARG A 53 -5.39 6.71 11.25
CA ARG A 53 -6.75 6.51 11.79
C ARG A 53 -7.55 5.54 10.93
N ARG A 54 -7.18 5.44 9.65
CA ARG A 54 -7.72 4.50 8.67
C ARG A 54 -6.59 3.97 7.79
N SER A 55 -6.70 2.72 7.36
CA SER A 55 -5.79 2.11 6.39
C SER A 55 -5.96 2.70 4.99
N PHE A 56 -4.87 2.72 4.23
CA PHE A 56 -4.92 2.95 2.79
C PHE A 56 -5.42 1.69 2.07
N ALA A 57 -6.22 1.86 1.02
CA ALA A 57 -6.48 0.76 0.09
C ALA A 57 -5.23 0.49 -0.78
N LEU A 58 -5.04 -0.74 -1.25
CA LEU A 58 -3.89 -1.09 -2.08
C LEU A 58 -3.84 -0.25 -3.38
N SER A 59 -4.99 0.00 -4.00
CA SER A 59 -5.11 0.86 -5.19
C SER A 59 -4.75 2.33 -4.91
N GLU A 60 -4.92 2.81 -3.68
CA GLU A 60 -4.54 4.16 -3.27
C GLU A 60 -3.02 4.26 -3.11
N LEU A 61 -2.42 3.25 -2.47
CA LEU A 61 -0.97 3.14 -2.36
C LEU A 61 -0.31 3.03 -3.73
N ASP A 62 -0.95 2.37 -4.69
CA ASP A 62 -0.43 2.23 -6.05
C ASP A 62 -0.34 3.57 -6.77
N ARG A 63 -1.40 4.40 -6.67
CA ARG A 63 -1.40 5.76 -7.24
C ARG A 63 -0.37 6.66 -6.55
N ILE A 64 -0.25 6.57 -5.23
CA ILE A 64 0.78 7.31 -4.48
C ILE A 64 2.18 6.86 -4.92
N ALA A 65 2.42 5.56 -5.05
CA ALA A 65 3.68 5.00 -5.51
C ALA A 65 4.05 5.50 -6.91
N GLN A 66 3.11 5.53 -7.84
CA GLN A 66 3.34 6.09 -9.18
C GLN A 66 3.70 7.59 -9.13
N ALA A 67 3.03 8.37 -8.29
CA ALA A 67 3.28 9.81 -8.16
C ALA A 67 4.68 10.16 -7.62
N VAL A 68 5.29 9.26 -6.86
CA VAL A 68 6.63 9.41 -6.24
C VAL A 68 7.72 8.61 -6.96
N GLY A 69 7.40 8.08 -8.15
CA GLY A 69 8.32 7.32 -9.00
C GLY A 69 8.69 5.93 -8.45
N MET A 70 7.84 5.33 -7.64
CA MET A 70 7.91 3.92 -7.23
C MET A 70 7.09 3.05 -8.18
N LYS A 71 7.40 1.75 -8.21
CA LYS A 71 6.80 0.84 -9.20
C LYS A 71 5.32 0.56 -8.92
N ASP A 72 5.01 0.22 -7.67
CA ASP A 72 3.65 -0.15 -7.24
C ASP A 72 3.48 0.00 -5.72
N ALA A 73 2.28 -0.31 -5.24
CA ALA A 73 1.95 -0.30 -3.82
C ALA A 73 2.83 -1.23 -2.96
N LEU A 74 3.28 -2.37 -3.49
CA LEU A 74 4.08 -3.34 -2.74
C LEU A 74 5.48 -2.80 -2.49
N ASP A 75 6.05 -2.12 -3.49
CA ASP A 75 7.33 -1.43 -3.38
C ASP A 75 7.29 -0.37 -2.27
N LEU A 76 6.18 0.37 -2.18
CA LEU A 76 5.94 1.36 -1.13
C LEU A 76 5.79 0.72 0.26
N VAL A 77 5.04 -0.37 0.38
CA VAL A 77 4.88 -1.08 1.67
C VAL A 77 6.19 -1.72 2.11
N ALA A 78 6.94 -2.31 1.18
CA ALA A 78 8.28 -2.83 1.46
C ALA A 78 9.19 -1.70 1.93
N ALA A 79 9.19 -0.56 1.24
CA ALA A 79 9.99 0.58 1.63
C ALA A 79 9.61 1.12 3.02
N ALA A 80 8.33 1.12 3.35
CA ALA A 80 7.85 1.48 4.69
C ALA A 80 8.33 0.52 5.78
N LYS A 81 8.40 -0.79 5.48
CA LYS A 81 8.88 -1.81 6.41
C LYS A 81 10.41 -1.74 6.61
N TYR A 82 11.16 -1.52 5.55
CA TYR A 82 12.63 -1.51 5.58
C TYR A 82 13.23 -0.10 5.80
N GLY A 83 12.41 0.94 5.83
CA GLY A 83 12.82 2.34 5.99
C GLY A 83 13.62 2.92 4.81
N SER A 84 13.72 2.18 3.71
CA SER A 84 14.50 2.52 2.52
C SER A 84 13.85 1.92 1.28
N ARG A 85 14.06 2.52 0.11
CA ARG A 85 13.57 1.92 -1.14
C ARG A 85 14.18 0.51 -1.28
N PRO A 86 13.36 -0.53 -1.44
CA PRO A 86 13.87 -1.89 -1.61
C PRO A 86 14.77 -1.93 -2.83
N THR A 87 15.88 -2.65 -2.72
CA THR A 87 16.73 -2.93 -3.88
C THR A 87 15.99 -3.88 -4.82
N GLU A 88 16.41 -3.93 -6.08
CA GLU A 88 15.85 -4.83 -7.08
C GLU A 88 15.82 -6.29 -6.59
N GLU A 89 16.86 -6.72 -5.87
CA GLU A 89 16.97 -8.07 -5.29
C GLU A 89 15.90 -8.36 -4.22
N VAL A 90 15.62 -7.37 -3.34
CA VAL A 90 14.56 -7.49 -2.33
C VAL A 90 13.20 -7.54 -3.00
N ARG A 91 13.00 -6.75 -4.06
CA ARG A 91 11.76 -6.71 -4.82
C ARG A 91 11.47 -8.03 -5.53
N GLU A 92 12.45 -8.58 -6.23
CA GLU A 92 12.34 -9.90 -6.88
C GLU A 92 12.04 -11.01 -5.86
N SER A 93 12.70 -10.98 -4.70
CA SER A 93 12.44 -11.93 -3.62
C SER A 93 11.00 -11.86 -3.10
N LEU A 94 10.44 -10.65 -2.97
CA LEU A 94 9.05 -10.45 -2.56
C LEU A 94 8.06 -10.99 -3.59
N TYR A 95 8.27 -10.72 -4.88
CA TYR A 95 7.41 -11.27 -5.93
C TYR A 95 7.48 -12.81 -6.00
N VAL A 96 8.66 -13.40 -5.82
CA VAL A 96 8.82 -14.86 -5.76
C VAL A 96 8.04 -15.45 -4.59
N LEU A 97 8.11 -14.83 -3.41
CA LEU A 97 7.37 -15.27 -2.22
C LEU A 97 5.86 -15.13 -2.39
N LEU A 98 5.39 -14.01 -2.95
CA LEU A 98 3.97 -13.81 -3.27
C LEU A 98 3.48 -14.82 -4.30
N GLY A 99 4.27 -15.09 -5.35
CA GLY A 99 3.97 -16.13 -6.32
C GLY A 99 3.92 -17.53 -5.70
N ALA A 100 4.82 -17.82 -4.74
CA ALA A 100 4.81 -19.09 -4.01
C ALA A 100 3.58 -19.22 -3.10
N LEU A 101 3.19 -18.15 -2.41
CA LEU A 101 1.97 -18.09 -1.61
C LEU A 101 0.73 -18.28 -2.49
N ALA A 102 0.61 -17.56 -3.60
CA ALA A 102 -0.52 -17.72 -4.53
C ALA A 102 -0.64 -19.15 -5.07
N ARG A 103 0.49 -19.80 -5.38
CA ARG A 103 0.51 -21.22 -5.77
C ARG A 103 0.08 -22.15 -4.64
N ARG A 104 0.47 -21.87 -3.40
CA ARG A 104 0.07 -22.64 -2.22
C ARG A 104 -1.44 -22.52 -1.96
N GLU A 105 -1.98 -21.31 -2.02
CA GLU A 105 -3.43 -21.07 -1.87
C GLU A 105 -4.23 -21.77 -2.98
N ALA A 106 -3.76 -21.71 -4.23
CA ALA A 106 -4.40 -22.40 -5.36
C ALA A 106 -4.35 -23.93 -5.24
N GLN A 107 -3.31 -24.48 -4.60
CA GLN A 107 -3.22 -25.91 -4.29
C GLN A 107 -4.12 -26.29 -3.11
N SER A 108 -4.23 -25.44 -2.09
CA SER A 108 -5.12 -25.66 -0.93
C SER A 108 -6.60 -25.65 -1.34
N GLY A 109 -7.02 -24.68 -2.17
CA GLY A 109 -8.41 -24.61 -2.65
C GLY A 109 -8.82 -25.74 -3.60
N LYS A 110 -7.85 -26.40 -4.29
CA LYS A 110 -8.12 -27.61 -5.07
C LYS A 110 -8.31 -28.86 -4.20
N VAL A 111 -7.72 -28.90 -3.01
CA VAL A 111 -7.91 -30.01 -2.08
C VAL A 111 -9.29 -29.96 -1.45
N GLU A 112 -9.82 -28.77 -1.14
CA GLU A 112 -11.16 -28.62 -0.56
C GLU A 112 -12.30 -28.97 -1.54
N GLN A 113 -12.14 -28.78 -2.85
CA GLN A 113 -13.16 -29.16 -3.86
C GLN A 113 -13.16 -30.65 -4.24
N MET A 114 -12.28 -31.46 -3.66
CA MET A 114 -12.21 -32.92 -3.89
C MET A 114 -12.78 -33.73 -2.72
N ILE A 115 -13.32 -33.08 -1.68
CA ILE A 115 -13.89 -33.72 -0.48
C ILE A 115 -15.42 -33.50 -0.37
N ASP A 116 -16.10 -33.34 -1.50
CA ASP A 116 -17.58 -33.41 -1.62
C ASP A 116 -17.96 -34.53 -2.61
#